data_AF-A0A957DTL1-F1
#
_entry.id   AF-A0A957DTL1-F1
#
_cell.length_a   1.000
_cell.length_b   1.000
_cell.length_c   1.000
_cell.angle_alpha   90.00
_cell.angle_beta   90.00
_cell.angle_gamma   90.00
#
_symmetry.space_group_name_H-M   'P 1'
#
loop_
_entity.id
_entity.type
_entity.pdbx_description
1 polymer ?
#
loop_
_entity_poly.entity_id
_entity_poly.type
_entity_poly.pdbx_seq_one_letter_code
_entity_poly.pdbx_strand_id
1 'polypeptide(L)'
;MTELTYENVQKMIAALVDLHDETGRFMNSYENTFLNNSQAATEFEAFADQESVRTVFAQGSIQIEVAADHLMALRKALSEPAQTIAPWSCTRSVLEASAISAWLFDPQISIMERVQRSFAFRFEGLRQQSKFGDVINATTEVAKVNTRIDDVEQKAIGLGFPSVLDRRGRRIGIGQQMPSITNLGCVDISTQPN
;
A
#
# COMPACT_ATOMS: atom_id res chain seq x y z
N MET A 1 25.31 -19.12 -11.75
CA MET A 1 25.00 -18.77 -10.35
C MET A 1 26.28 -18.31 -9.72
N THR A 2 26.36 -17.04 -9.34
CA THR A 2 27.47 -16.50 -8.55
C THR A 2 27.43 -17.16 -7.17
N GLU A 3 28.57 -17.65 -6.68
CA GLU A 3 28.65 -18.25 -5.35
C GLU A 3 28.39 -17.16 -4.30
N LEU A 4 27.45 -17.40 -3.38
CA LEU A 4 27.09 -16.43 -2.35
C LEU A 4 28.16 -16.46 -1.25
N THR A 5 28.99 -15.41 -1.17
CA THR A 5 30.06 -15.33 -0.16
C THR A 5 29.61 -14.55 1.08
N TYR A 6 30.32 -14.72 2.20
CA TYR A 6 30.11 -13.91 3.41
C TYR A 6 30.23 -12.40 3.12
N GLU A 7 31.19 -12.02 2.27
CA GLU A 7 31.36 -10.63 1.84
C GLU A 7 30.13 -10.11 1.07
N ASN A 8 29.51 -10.94 0.23
CA ASN A 8 28.27 -10.57 -0.45
C ASN A 8 27.14 -10.30 0.55
N VAL A 9 27.00 -11.14 1.58
CA VAL A 9 25.99 -10.95 2.62
C VAL A 9 26.23 -9.65 3.40
N GLN A 10 27.48 -9.35 3.76
CA GLN A 10 27.82 -8.09 4.43
C GLN A 10 27.49 -6.87 3.57
N LYS A 11 27.79 -6.92 2.26
CA LYS A 11 27.43 -5.86 1.31
C LYS A 11 25.91 -5.71 1.17
N MET A 12 25.16 -6.81 1.16
CA MET A 12 23.69 -6.76 1.15
C MET A 12 23.16 -6.08 2.41
N ILE A 13 23.66 -6.45 3.59
CA ILE A 13 23.24 -5.83 4.86
C ILE A 13 23.56 -4.32 4.86
N ALA A 14 24.74 -3.92 4.40
CA ALA A 14 25.11 -2.51 4.26
C ALA A 14 24.16 -1.76 3.32
N ALA A 15 23.85 -2.32 2.15
CA ALA A 15 22.91 -1.72 1.21
C ALA A 15 21.50 -1.55 1.79
N LEU A 16 21.03 -2.50 2.62
CA LEU A 16 19.73 -2.36 3.31
C LEU A 16 19.75 -1.24 4.35
N VAL A 17 20.90 -1.01 5.01
CA VAL A 17 21.08 0.12 5.94
C VAL A 17 21.03 1.44 5.18
N ASP A 18 21.81 1.55 4.11
CA ASP A 18 21.87 2.78 3.31
C ASP A 18 20.49 3.12 2.74
N LEU A 19 19.76 2.13 2.20
CA LEU A 19 18.40 2.31 1.69
C LEU A 19 17.42 2.76 2.79
N HIS A 20 17.51 2.19 3.99
CA HIS A 20 16.67 2.58 5.12
C HIS A 20 16.95 4.02 5.55
N ASP A 21 18.23 4.39 5.68
CA ASP A 21 18.66 5.73 6.08
C ASP A 21 18.29 6.79 5.03
N GLU A 22 18.44 6.48 3.74
CA GLU A 22 18.00 7.33 2.64
C GLU A 22 16.49 7.54 2.64
N THR A 23 15.72 6.47 2.82
CA THR A 23 14.25 6.54 2.93
C THR A 23 13.85 7.41 4.12
N GLY A 24 14.50 7.23 5.28
CA GLY A 24 14.27 8.05 6.47
C GLY A 24 14.58 9.52 6.24
N ARG A 25 15.70 9.86 5.60
CA ARG A 25 16.05 11.24 5.23
C ARG A 25 15.02 11.85 4.28
N PHE A 26 14.59 11.10 3.27
CA PHE A 26 13.58 11.54 2.31
C PHE A 26 12.23 11.80 2.98
N MET A 27 11.74 10.88 3.82
CA MET A 27 10.47 11.07 4.52
C MET A 27 10.52 12.26 5.50
N ASN A 28 11.61 12.39 6.26
CA ASN A 28 11.79 13.48 7.20
C ASN A 28 11.88 14.86 6.54
N SER A 29 12.24 14.96 5.24
CA SER A 29 12.33 16.25 4.55
C SER A 29 10.98 16.90 4.25
N TYR A 30 9.87 16.17 4.36
CA TYR A 30 8.54 16.64 3.96
C TYR A 30 7.51 16.67 5.10
N GLU A 31 7.91 16.30 6.32
CA GLU A 31 7.10 16.38 7.55
C GLU A 31 5.68 15.77 7.43
N ASN A 32 5.49 14.77 6.56
CA ASN A 32 4.18 14.19 6.23
C ASN A 32 3.14 15.22 5.73
N THR A 33 3.60 16.29 5.09
CA THR A 33 2.77 17.34 4.48
C THR A 33 2.92 17.36 2.96
N PHE A 34 1.95 17.96 2.27
CA PHE A 34 2.08 18.22 0.84
C PHE A 34 3.16 19.26 0.60
N LEU A 35 4.09 18.95 -0.29
CA LEU A 35 5.04 19.94 -0.78
C LEU A 35 4.31 21.05 -1.54
N ASN A 36 4.74 22.29 -1.32
CA ASN A 36 4.29 23.44 -2.11
C ASN A 36 4.55 23.18 -3.60
N ASN A 37 3.57 23.50 -4.44
CA ASN A 37 3.59 23.27 -5.89
C ASN A 37 3.72 21.80 -6.32
N SER A 38 3.48 20.84 -5.42
CA SER A 38 3.39 19.43 -5.80
C SER A 38 2.06 19.11 -6.50
N GLN A 39 2.03 17.99 -7.23
CA GLN A 39 0.79 17.43 -7.75
C GLN A 39 -0.22 17.21 -6.62
N ALA A 40 0.20 16.65 -5.48
CA ALA A 40 -0.67 16.40 -4.34
C ALA A 40 -1.27 17.70 -3.76
N ALA A 41 -0.51 18.80 -3.71
CA ALA A 41 -1.04 20.10 -3.28
C ALA A 41 -2.10 20.63 -4.26
N THR A 42 -1.82 20.55 -5.56
CA THR A 42 -2.79 20.94 -6.61
C THR A 42 -4.06 20.09 -6.54
N GLU A 43 -3.91 18.78 -6.38
CA GLU A 43 -5.03 17.84 -6.25
C GLU A 43 -5.84 18.11 -4.98
N PHE A 44 -5.19 18.46 -3.87
CA PHE A 44 -5.85 18.80 -2.61
C PHE A 44 -6.70 20.07 -2.72
N GLU A 45 -6.23 21.09 -3.43
CA GLU A 45 -6.99 22.33 -3.64
C GLU A 45 -8.13 22.17 -4.65
N ALA A 46 -7.91 21.36 -5.70
CA ALA A 46 -8.86 21.22 -6.80
C ALA A 46 -9.99 20.21 -6.54
N PHE A 47 -9.77 19.23 -5.67
CA PHE A 47 -10.73 18.15 -5.44
C PHE A 47 -11.80 18.54 -4.41
N ALA A 48 -13.07 18.24 -4.72
CA ALA A 48 -14.21 18.66 -3.90
C ALA A 48 -14.18 18.07 -2.47
N ASP A 49 -13.73 16.83 -2.33
CA ASP A 49 -13.61 16.16 -1.03
C ASP A 49 -12.14 16.05 -0.59
N GLN A 50 -11.65 17.12 0.02
CA GLN A 50 -10.28 17.25 0.52
C GLN A 50 -9.87 16.11 1.47
N GLU A 51 -10.82 15.55 2.22
CA GLU A 51 -10.54 14.46 3.15
C GLU A 51 -10.19 13.15 2.44
N SER A 52 -10.79 12.89 1.27
CA SER A 52 -10.39 11.74 0.43
C SER A 52 -8.96 11.88 -0.09
N VAL A 53 -8.54 13.11 -0.44
CA VAL A 53 -7.15 13.39 -0.86
C VAL A 53 -6.17 13.16 0.29
N ARG A 54 -6.49 13.66 1.48
CA ARG A 54 -5.69 13.40 2.70
C ARG A 54 -5.62 11.90 3.00
N THR A 55 -6.74 11.20 2.86
CA THR A 55 -6.81 9.76 3.12
C THR A 55 -5.90 8.97 2.18
N VAL A 56 -5.93 9.25 0.87
CA VAL A 56 -5.06 8.52 -0.07
C VAL A 56 -3.58 8.84 0.15
N PHE A 57 -3.26 10.09 0.48
CA PHE A 57 -1.89 10.47 0.84
C PHE A 57 -1.41 9.76 2.10
N ALA A 58 -2.21 9.78 3.17
CA ALA A 58 -1.88 9.06 4.39
C ALA A 58 -1.71 7.55 4.14
N GLN A 59 -2.56 6.94 3.32
CA GLN A 59 -2.42 5.51 2.98
C GLN A 59 -1.11 5.20 2.26
N GLY A 60 -0.78 5.97 1.22
CA GLY A 60 0.48 5.78 0.49
C GLY A 60 1.69 5.97 1.41
N SER A 61 1.72 7.04 2.20
CA SER A 61 2.80 7.32 3.16
C SER A 61 2.94 6.21 4.20
N ILE A 62 1.84 5.72 4.77
CA ILE A 62 1.87 4.59 5.72
C ILE A 62 2.46 3.33 5.05
N GLN A 63 2.20 3.07 3.76
CA GLN A 63 2.82 1.92 3.09
C GLN A 63 4.34 2.09 2.92
N ILE A 64 4.83 3.32 2.71
CA ILE A 64 6.28 3.60 2.71
C ILE A 64 6.87 3.32 4.09
N GLU A 65 6.20 3.77 5.16
CA GLU A 65 6.63 3.52 6.54
C GLU A 65 6.65 2.02 6.87
N VAL A 66 5.61 1.28 6.48
CA VAL A 66 5.53 -0.18 6.64
C VAL A 66 6.68 -0.87 5.89
N ALA A 67 7.00 -0.42 4.67
CA ALA A 67 8.16 -0.94 3.93
C ALA A 67 9.48 -0.68 4.67
N ALA A 68 9.66 0.53 5.23
CA ALA A 68 10.85 0.89 6.00
C ALA A 68 10.99 0.07 7.30
N ASP A 69 9.88 -0.18 8.02
CA ASP A 69 9.86 -1.01 9.22
C ASP A 69 10.24 -2.46 8.90
N HIS A 70 9.68 -3.02 7.83
CA HIS A 70 10.03 -4.37 7.40
C HIS A 70 11.46 -4.47 6.86
N LEU A 71 12.01 -3.40 6.27
CA LEU A 71 13.41 -3.32 5.87
C LEU A 71 14.34 -3.35 7.09
N MET A 72 14.00 -2.60 8.15
CA MET A 72 14.72 -2.66 9.44
C MET A 72 14.63 -4.06 10.07
N ALA A 73 13.46 -4.69 10.04
CA ALA A 73 13.29 -6.05 10.54
C ALA A 73 14.09 -7.09 9.72
N LEU A 74 14.12 -6.94 8.39
CA LEU A 74 14.90 -7.77 7.48
C LEU A 74 16.39 -7.72 7.83
N ARG A 75 16.94 -6.52 8.03
CA ARG A 75 18.33 -6.33 8.47
C ARG A 75 18.63 -7.12 9.74
N LYS A 76 17.76 -7.03 10.75
CA LYS A 76 17.94 -7.76 12.03
C LYS A 76 17.87 -9.26 11.82
N ALA A 77 16.96 -9.73 10.97
CA ALA A 77 16.79 -11.16 10.69
C ALA A 77 17.97 -11.76 9.90
N LEU A 78 18.69 -10.95 9.11
CA LEU A 78 19.90 -11.34 8.38
C LEU A 78 21.19 -11.21 9.20
N SER A 79 21.14 -10.52 10.35
CA SER A 79 22.29 -10.34 11.24
C SER A 79 22.43 -11.53 12.19
N GLU A 80 23.66 -11.85 12.59
CA GLU A 80 23.91 -13.00 13.47
C GLU A 80 23.28 -12.82 14.88
N PRO A 81 22.57 -13.83 15.41
CA PRO A 81 22.29 -15.14 14.81
C PRO A 81 21.24 -15.05 13.68
N ALA A 82 21.64 -15.44 12.46
CA ALA A 82 20.78 -15.28 11.29
C ALA A 82 19.55 -16.20 11.37
N GLN A 83 18.39 -15.65 11.02
CA GLN A 83 17.11 -16.37 11.03
C GLN A 83 16.82 -16.94 9.64
N THR A 84 16.27 -18.16 9.58
CA THR A 84 16.08 -18.87 8.30
C THR A 84 14.78 -18.48 7.56
N ILE A 85 13.71 -18.16 8.30
CA ILE A 85 12.37 -17.90 7.73
C ILE A 85 12.01 -16.42 7.78
N ALA A 86 12.33 -15.72 8.87
CA ALA A 86 11.95 -14.33 9.06
C ALA A 86 12.39 -13.37 7.94
N PRO A 87 13.60 -13.51 7.34
CA PRO A 87 13.99 -12.65 6.22
C PRO A 87 13.01 -12.73 5.04
N TRP A 88 12.49 -13.92 4.72
CA TRP A 88 11.55 -14.09 3.61
C TRP A 88 10.22 -13.39 3.84
N SER A 89 9.69 -13.47 5.06
CA SER A 89 8.49 -12.73 5.45
C SER A 89 8.71 -11.22 5.37
N CYS A 90 9.85 -10.73 5.87
CA CYS A 90 10.16 -9.30 5.81
C CYS A 90 10.34 -8.81 4.37
N THR A 91 11.11 -9.51 3.55
CA THR A 91 11.30 -9.19 2.12
C THR A 91 9.97 -9.14 1.39
N ARG A 92 9.09 -10.11 1.62
CA ARG A 92 7.74 -10.09 1.04
C ARG A 92 7.02 -8.81 1.46
N SER A 93 6.92 -8.52 2.75
CA SER A 93 6.20 -7.34 3.24
C SER A 93 6.78 -6.02 2.69
N VAL A 94 8.10 -5.90 2.53
CA VAL A 94 8.73 -4.74 1.87
C VAL A 94 8.20 -4.59 0.44
N LEU A 95 8.19 -5.68 -0.35
CA LEU A 95 7.74 -5.65 -1.74
C LEU A 95 6.25 -5.33 -1.85
N GLU A 96 5.41 -5.94 -1.00
CA GLU A 96 3.96 -5.70 -1.02
C GLU A 96 3.63 -4.25 -0.69
N ALA A 97 4.20 -3.71 0.39
CA ALA A 97 3.96 -2.34 0.82
C ALA A 97 4.50 -1.33 -0.21
N SER A 98 5.69 -1.56 -0.75
CA SER A 98 6.26 -0.71 -1.82
C SER A 98 5.38 -0.70 -3.06
N ALA A 99 4.87 -1.86 -3.50
CA ALA A 99 4.01 -1.96 -4.67
C ALA A 99 2.67 -1.24 -4.47
N ILE A 100 2.07 -1.35 -3.28
CA ILE A 100 0.84 -0.62 -2.95
C ILE A 100 1.11 0.90 -2.93
N SER A 101 2.20 1.33 -2.30
CA SER A 101 2.57 2.75 -2.29
C SER A 101 2.74 3.30 -3.70
N ALA A 102 3.51 2.61 -4.55
CA ALA A 102 3.72 3.00 -5.94
C ALA A 102 2.40 3.06 -6.73
N TRP A 103 1.49 2.12 -6.51
CA TRP A 103 0.17 2.12 -7.13
C TRP A 103 -0.71 3.28 -6.65
N LEU A 104 -0.67 3.65 -5.37
CA LEU A 104 -1.42 4.80 -4.85
C LEU A 104 -0.83 6.15 -5.28
N PHE A 105 0.50 6.24 -5.43
CA PHE A 105 1.24 7.46 -5.76
C PHE A 105 1.72 7.57 -7.21
N ASP A 106 1.16 6.75 -8.10
CA ASP A 106 1.41 6.86 -9.54
C ASP A 106 1.17 8.32 -10.01
N PRO A 107 2.18 9.03 -10.54
CA PRO A 107 2.02 10.43 -10.94
C PRO A 107 1.18 10.58 -12.20
N GLN A 108 1.01 9.50 -12.99
CA GLN A 108 0.31 9.56 -14.28
C GLN A 108 -1.21 9.48 -14.14
N ILE A 109 -1.73 9.14 -12.96
CA ILE A 109 -3.18 9.04 -12.75
C ILE A 109 -3.79 10.36 -12.31
N SER A 110 -5.06 10.52 -12.67
CA SER A 110 -5.89 11.64 -12.19
C SER A 110 -6.23 11.50 -10.71
N ILE A 111 -6.58 12.61 -10.04
CA ILE A 111 -7.09 12.58 -8.66
C ILE A 111 -8.35 11.71 -8.51
N MET A 112 -9.23 11.69 -9.52
CA MET A 112 -10.42 10.83 -9.52
C MET A 112 -10.01 9.35 -9.40
N GLU A 113 -9.07 8.92 -10.23
CA GLU A 113 -8.55 7.56 -10.19
C GLU A 113 -7.81 7.27 -8.89
N ARG A 114 -7.00 8.22 -8.41
CA ARG A 114 -6.26 8.09 -7.14
C ARG A 114 -7.20 7.86 -5.95
N VAL A 115 -8.28 8.63 -5.86
CA VAL A 115 -9.30 8.46 -4.82
C VAL A 115 -10.03 7.12 -4.98
N GLN A 116 -10.34 6.69 -6.21
CA GLN A 116 -10.88 5.33 -6.44
C GLN A 116 -9.91 4.23 -5.99
N ARG A 117 -8.60 4.37 -6.22
CA ARG A 117 -7.57 3.41 -5.74
C ARG A 117 -7.58 3.34 -4.22
N SER A 118 -7.74 4.47 -3.52
CA SER A 118 -7.90 4.53 -2.06
C SER A 118 -9.13 3.79 -1.55
N PHE A 119 -10.29 3.98 -2.20
CA PHE A 119 -11.51 3.24 -1.84
C PHE A 119 -11.36 1.74 -2.08
N ALA A 120 -10.77 1.35 -3.22
CA ALA A 120 -10.49 -0.04 -3.55
C ALA A 120 -9.54 -0.68 -2.52
N PHE A 121 -8.48 0.02 -2.11
CA PHE A 121 -7.53 -0.43 -1.09
C PHE A 121 -8.20 -0.66 0.27
N ARG A 122 -9.00 0.30 0.73
CA ARG A 122 -9.75 0.19 2.00
C ARG A 122 -10.74 -0.96 1.98
N PHE A 123 -11.46 -1.10 0.87
CA PHE A 123 -12.40 -2.20 0.67
C PHE A 123 -11.68 -3.54 0.77
N GLU A 124 -10.55 -3.73 0.09
CA GLU A 124 -9.83 -4.99 0.13
C GLU A 124 -9.32 -5.30 1.55
N GLY A 125 -8.79 -4.32 2.27
CA GLY A 125 -8.37 -4.48 3.66
C GLY A 125 -9.51 -4.94 4.59
N LEU A 126 -10.67 -4.28 4.50
CA LEU A 126 -11.86 -4.68 5.28
C LEU A 126 -12.39 -6.06 4.85
N ARG A 127 -12.35 -6.37 3.55
CA ARG A 127 -12.76 -7.68 3.04
C ARG A 127 -11.87 -8.79 3.60
N GLN A 128 -10.56 -8.58 3.69
CA GLN A 128 -9.64 -9.54 4.30
C GLN A 128 -9.89 -9.69 5.81
N GLN A 129 -10.20 -8.60 6.53
CA GLN A 129 -10.61 -8.66 7.94
C GLN A 129 -11.88 -9.49 8.14
N SER A 130 -12.90 -9.29 7.30
CA SER A 130 -14.14 -10.07 7.34
C SER A 130 -13.88 -11.56 7.11
N LYS A 131 -13.11 -11.91 6.07
CA LYS A 131 -12.74 -13.30 5.77
C LYS A 131 -12.03 -13.97 6.95
N PHE A 132 -11.12 -13.27 7.60
CA PHE A 132 -10.44 -13.79 8.79
C PHE A 132 -11.40 -14.02 9.95
N GLY A 133 -12.30 -13.05 10.20
CA GLY A 133 -13.35 -13.16 11.20
C GLY A 133 -14.28 -14.36 10.99
N ASP A 134 -14.65 -14.65 9.74
CA ASP A 134 -15.46 -15.81 9.37
C ASP A 134 -14.75 -17.12 9.73
N VAL A 135 -13.45 -17.22 9.47
CA VAL A 135 -12.64 -18.42 9.76
C VAL A 135 -12.59 -18.72 11.27
N ILE A 136 -12.56 -17.68 12.12
CA ILE A 136 -12.51 -17.83 13.58
C ILE A 136 -13.91 -17.79 14.24
N ASN A 137 -14.99 -17.80 13.46
CA ASN A 137 -16.38 -17.70 13.92
C ASN A 137 -16.68 -16.45 14.80
N ALA A 138 -16.03 -15.33 14.51
CA ALA A 138 -16.22 -14.07 15.23
C ALA A 138 -17.39 -13.24 14.63
N THR A 139 -18.61 -13.79 14.65
CA THR A 139 -19.79 -13.25 13.94
C THR A 139 -20.07 -11.77 14.25
N THR A 140 -19.92 -11.35 15.51
CA THR A 140 -20.14 -9.95 15.90
C THR A 140 -19.11 -9.00 15.29
N GLU A 141 -17.85 -9.42 15.20
CA GLU A 141 -16.79 -8.60 14.60
C GLU A 141 -16.93 -8.54 13.08
N VAL A 142 -17.33 -9.65 12.45
CA VAL A 142 -17.68 -9.69 11.02
C VAL A 142 -18.80 -8.70 10.70
N ALA A 143 -19.87 -8.66 11.52
CA ALA A 143 -20.95 -7.71 11.34
C ALA A 143 -20.47 -6.25 11.40
N LYS A 144 -19.60 -5.90 12.35
CA LYS A 144 -19.01 -4.55 12.45
C LYS A 144 -18.15 -4.22 11.23
N VAL A 145 -17.36 -5.17 10.73
CA VAL A 145 -16.55 -4.98 9.53
C VAL A 145 -17.44 -4.74 8.31
N ASN A 146 -18.55 -5.50 8.18
CA ASN A 146 -19.51 -5.30 7.09
C ASN A 146 -20.18 -3.93 7.15
N THR A 147 -20.57 -3.44 8.33
CA THR A 147 -21.06 -2.06 8.49
C THR A 147 -20.04 -1.03 8.00
N ARG A 148 -18.76 -1.20 8.36
CA ARG A 148 -17.68 -0.31 7.88
C ARG A 148 -17.49 -0.40 6.36
N ILE A 149 -17.66 -1.59 5.77
CA ILE A 149 -17.61 -1.78 4.32
C ILE A 149 -18.75 -1.02 3.63
N ASP A 150 -19.95 -1.02 4.21
CA ASP A 150 -21.09 -0.24 3.70
C ASP A 150 -20.86 1.27 3.86
N ASP A 151 -20.32 1.74 4.99
CA ASP A 151 -19.98 3.14 5.20
C ASP A 151 -18.97 3.66 4.16
N VAL A 152 -17.95 2.84 3.84
CA VAL A 152 -16.95 3.16 2.81
C VAL A 152 -17.59 3.22 1.43
N GLU A 153 -18.52 2.32 1.12
CA GLU A 153 -19.24 2.34 -0.15
C GLU A 153 -20.15 3.56 -0.28
N GLN A 154 -20.94 3.88 0.75
CA GLN A 154 -21.84 5.03 0.72
C GLN A 154 -21.07 6.35 0.52
N LYS A 155 -19.88 6.48 1.15
CA LYS A 155 -18.99 7.63 0.89
C LYS A 155 -18.53 7.69 -0.56
N ALA A 156 -18.12 6.55 -1.13
CA ALA A 156 -17.68 6.50 -2.52
C ALA A 156 -18.83 6.82 -3.50
N ILE A 157 -20.03 6.29 -3.25
CA ILE A 157 -21.23 6.59 -4.04
C ILE A 157 -21.57 8.09 -3.97
N GLY A 158 -21.46 8.71 -2.79
CA GLY A 158 -21.65 10.15 -2.61
C GLY A 158 -20.68 11.01 -3.43
N LEU A 159 -19.51 10.48 -3.77
CA LEU A 159 -18.51 11.12 -4.64
C LEU A 159 -18.67 10.72 -6.12
N GLY A 160 -19.71 9.95 -6.46
CA GLY A 160 -19.98 9.49 -7.82
C GLY A 160 -19.21 8.26 -8.26
N PHE A 161 -18.57 7.53 -7.33
CA PHE A 161 -17.84 6.31 -7.65
C PHE A 161 -18.74 5.07 -7.59
N PRO A 162 -18.73 4.22 -8.63
CA PRO A 162 -19.61 3.06 -8.68
C PRO A 162 -19.12 1.91 -7.79
N SER A 163 -20.05 1.10 -7.32
CA SER A 163 -19.74 -0.23 -6.76
C SER A 163 -19.30 -1.18 -7.87
N VAL A 164 -18.27 -1.98 -7.62
CA VAL A 164 -17.82 -3.02 -8.56
C VAL A 164 -18.36 -4.36 -8.10
N LEU A 165 -19.22 -4.97 -8.90
CA LEU A 165 -19.90 -6.24 -8.58
C LEU A 165 -19.40 -7.37 -9.50
N ASP A 166 -19.37 -8.59 -8.97
CA ASP A 166 -19.19 -9.80 -9.80
C ASP A 166 -20.48 -10.18 -10.54
N ARG A 167 -20.40 -11.21 -11.39
CA ARG A 167 -21.56 -11.74 -12.15
C ARG A 167 -22.69 -12.28 -11.26
N ARG A 168 -22.43 -12.49 -9.96
CA ARG A 168 -23.39 -12.97 -8.95
C ARG A 168 -23.93 -11.82 -8.10
N GLY A 169 -23.60 -10.57 -8.44
CA GLY A 169 -24.01 -9.37 -7.70
C GLY A 169 -23.23 -9.15 -6.40
N ARG A 170 -22.12 -9.86 -6.14
CA ARG A 170 -21.32 -9.68 -4.94
C ARG A 170 -20.32 -8.55 -5.13
N ARG A 171 -20.14 -7.71 -4.10
CA ARG A 171 -19.17 -6.62 -4.10
C ARG A 171 -17.73 -7.16 -4.18
N ILE A 172 -17.00 -6.73 -5.20
CA ILE A 172 -15.58 -7.08 -5.41
C ILE A 172 -14.66 -5.86 -5.45
N GLY A 173 -15.21 -4.64 -5.38
CA GLY A 173 -14.46 -3.39 -5.32
C GLY A 173 -15.38 -2.18 -5.12
N ILE A 174 -14.78 -1.02 -4.85
CA ILE A 174 -15.45 0.28 -4.71
C ILE A 174 -14.67 1.29 -5.55
N GLY A 175 -15.32 1.95 -6.51
CA GLY A 175 -14.70 2.77 -7.55
C GLY A 175 -13.99 1.94 -8.60
N GLN A 176 -13.08 1.08 -8.16
CA GLN A 176 -12.39 0.08 -8.98
C GLN A 176 -12.12 -1.20 -8.17
N GLN A 177 -11.67 -2.25 -8.85
CA GLN A 177 -11.15 -3.45 -8.20
C GLN A 177 -9.67 -3.25 -7.89
N MET A 178 -9.24 -3.53 -6.66
CA MET A 178 -7.82 -3.53 -6.32
C MET A 178 -7.12 -4.69 -7.08
N PRO A 179 -6.03 -4.42 -7.82
CA PRO A 179 -5.23 -5.49 -8.40
C PRO A 179 -4.68 -6.43 -7.32
N SER A 180 -4.40 -7.68 -7.67
CA SER A 180 -3.69 -8.56 -6.73
C SER A 180 -2.30 -7.98 -6.44
N ILE A 181 -1.78 -8.25 -5.24
CA ILE A 181 -0.43 -7.81 -4.87
C ILE A 181 0.63 -8.35 -5.84
N THR A 182 0.47 -9.58 -6.31
CA THR A 182 1.32 -10.15 -7.37
C THR A 182 1.29 -9.30 -8.64
N ASN A 183 0.11 -8.84 -9.07
CA ASN A 183 0.00 -7.99 -10.25
C ASN A 183 0.64 -6.62 -10.03
N LEU A 184 0.51 -6.05 -8.82
CA LEU A 184 1.16 -4.77 -8.47
C LEU A 184 2.70 -4.89 -8.46
N GLY A 185 3.24 -6.00 -7.96
CA GLY A 185 4.69 -6.24 -7.91
C GLY A 185 5.31 -6.63 -9.25
N CYS A 186 4.51 -7.03 -10.24
CA CYS A 186 4.96 -7.43 -11.58
C CYS A 186 4.74 -6.36 -12.65
N VAL A 187 4.39 -5.12 -12.28
CA VAL A 187 4.20 -4.04 -13.27
C VAL A 187 5.53 -3.76 -13.96
N ASP A 188 5.52 -3.90 -15.29
CA ASP A 188 6.69 -3.73 -16.13
C ASP A 188 7.00 -2.23 -16.26
N ILE A 189 7.90 -1.74 -15.40
CA ILE A 189 8.34 -0.33 -15.34
C ILE A 189 8.94 0.12 -16.70
N SER A 190 9.26 -0.83 -17.60
CA SER A 190 9.81 -0.60 -18.93
C SER A 190 8.80 -0.20 -20.02
N THR A 191 7.48 -0.21 -19.74
CA THR A 191 6.45 -0.07 -20.78
C THR A 191 5.62 1.23 -20.77
N GLN A 192 5.93 2.21 -19.91
CA GLN A 192 5.24 3.50 -19.98
C GLN A 192 5.96 4.47 -20.95
N PRO A 193 5.26 5.02 -21.95
CA PRO A 193 5.84 5.98 -22.88
C PRO A 193 6.14 7.31 -22.16
N ASN A 194 7.33 7.86 -22.45
CA ASN A 194 7.76 9.20 -22.03
C ASN A 194 6.77 10.29 -22.44
#